data_AF-A0A2U3N393-F1
#
_entry.id   AF-A0A2U3N393-F1
#
_cell.length_a   1.000
_cell.length_b   1.000
_cell.length_c   1.000
_cell.angle_alpha   90.00
_cell.angle_beta   90.00
_cell.angle_gamma   90.00
#
_symmetry.space_group_name_H-M   'P 1'
#
loop_
_entity.id
_entity.type
_entity.pdbx_description
1 polymer ?
#
loop_
_entity_poly.entity_id
_entity_poly.type
_entity_poly.pdbx_seq_one_letter_code
_entity_poly.pdbx_strand_id
1 'polypeptide(L)'
;MISSTIKPSYYCQHIEDTSNGERYRLGTENPKYYILKAKAQKDYNQTGILETHDIYREYPTRLFHIPDAQVAHWLNRYLTKARQAMRNNRYNQILAETGFFQSTDYKKWQKQNRYGH
;
A
#
# COMPACT_ATOMS: atom_id res chain seq x y z
N MET A 1 31.22 14.72 -15.72
CA MET A 1 30.53 13.47 -15.31
C MET A 1 29.40 13.87 -14.38
N ILE A 2 28.15 13.86 -14.86
CA ILE A 2 26.99 14.23 -14.05
C ILE A 2 26.62 12.97 -13.27
N SER A 3 27.05 12.91 -12.00
CA SER A 3 26.69 11.81 -11.12
C SER A 3 25.20 11.90 -10.83
N SER A 4 24.40 11.17 -11.62
CA SER A 4 22.97 11.03 -11.40
C SER A 4 22.80 10.34 -10.06
N THR A 5 22.44 11.10 -9.02
CA THR A 5 22.05 10.55 -7.73
C THR A 5 20.75 9.78 -7.96
N ILE A 6 20.87 8.49 -8.27
CA ILE A 6 19.75 7.57 -8.35
C ILE A 6 19.14 7.57 -6.95
N LYS A 7 18.03 8.30 -6.76
CA LYS A 7 17.25 8.18 -5.52
C LYS A 7 16.93 6.69 -5.39
N PRO A 8 17.29 6.03 -4.28
CA PRO A 8 16.93 4.63 -4.10
C PRO A 8 15.41 4.56 -4.16
N SER A 9 14.90 3.99 -5.25
CA SER A 9 13.46 3.74 -5.40
C SER A 9 13.16 2.55 -4.52
N TYR A 10 12.73 2.82 -3.29
CA TYR A 10 12.28 1.76 -2.40
C TYR A 10 11.02 1.14 -3.01
N TYR A 11 11.16 -0.10 -3.48
CA TYR A 11 10.02 -0.92 -3.91
C TYR A 11 9.25 -1.37 -2.68
N CYS A 12 7.96 -1.09 -2.60
CA CYS A 12 7.09 -1.54 -1.52
C CYS A 12 5.86 -2.25 -2.10
N GLN A 13 5.62 -3.49 -1.69
CA GLN A 13 4.58 -4.34 -2.26
C GLN A 13 3.85 -5.09 -1.16
N HIS A 14 2.53 -5.17 -1.27
CA HIS A 14 1.71 -6.09 -0.48
C HIS A 14 1.96 -7.54 -0.95
N ILE A 15 2.25 -8.43 0.00
CA ILE A 15 2.49 -9.85 -0.26
C ILE A 15 1.20 -10.64 -0.02
N GLU A 16 0.69 -10.62 1.21
CA GLU A 16 -0.42 -11.46 1.64
C GLU A 16 -1.08 -10.90 2.92
N ASP A 17 -2.32 -11.29 3.17
CA ASP A 17 -2.97 -11.09 4.46
C ASP A 17 -2.66 -12.31 5.35
N THR A 18 -1.95 -12.08 6.45
CA THR A 18 -1.60 -13.14 7.43
C THR A 18 -2.55 -13.12 8.62
N SER A 19 -2.49 -14.15 9.47
CA SER A 19 -3.15 -14.13 10.79
C SER A 19 -2.69 -12.97 11.69
N ASN A 20 -1.50 -12.44 11.41
CA ASN A 20 -0.92 -11.31 12.12
C ASN A 20 -1.20 -9.96 11.44
N GLY A 21 -1.93 -9.90 10.32
CA GLY A 21 -2.22 -8.66 9.59
C GLY A 21 -1.64 -8.64 8.17
N GLU A 22 -1.72 -7.47 7.52
CA GLU A 22 -1.32 -7.27 6.12
C GLU A 22 0.22 -7.26 6.01
N ARG A 23 0.82 -8.16 5.20
CA ARG A 23 2.27 -8.30 5.06
C ARG A 23 2.79 -7.57 3.84
N TYR A 24 3.86 -6.80 4.03
CA TYR A 24 4.50 -5.98 3.01
C TYR A 24 5.99 -6.29 2.91
N ARG A 25 6.49 -6.34 1.68
CA ARG A 25 7.91 -6.37 1.35
C ARG A 25 8.36 -4.97 0.97
N LEU A 26 9.44 -4.48 1.58
CA LEU A 26 10.04 -3.19 1.26
C LEU A 26 11.54 -3.31 0.98
N GLY A 27 11.98 -2.84 -0.18
CA GLY A 27 13.36 -2.85 -0.65
C GLY A 27 13.56 -3.68 -1.92
N THR A 28 14.64 -3.41 -2.64
CA THR A 28 15.01 -4.10 -3.90
C THR A 28 15.99 -5.24 -3.63
N GLU A 29 17.21 -4.94 -3.20
CA GLU A 29 18.30 -5.91 -3.05
C GLU A 29 18.19 -6.74 -1.75
N ASN A 30 17.95 -6.07 -0.61
CA ASN A 30 17.78 -6.71 0.70
C ASN A 30 16.43 -6.32 1.30
N PRO A 31 15.33 -6.92 0.81
CA PRO A 31 14.01 -6.53 1.24
C PRO A 31 13.79 -6.86 2.72
N LYS A 32 13.16 -5.93 3.43
CA LYS A 32 12.65 -6.12 4.79
C LYS A 32 11.16 -6.37 4.72
N TYR A 33 10.68 -7.18 5.66
CA TYR A 33 9.26 -7.50 5.76
C TYR A 33 8.64 -6.71 6.92
N TYR A 34 7.45 -6.19 6.66
CA TYR A 34 6.67 -5.42 7.61
C TYR A 34 5.25 -5.98 7.67
N ILE A 35 4.69 -6.04 8.86
CA ILE A 35 3.29 -6.41 9.09
C ILE A 35 2.55 -5.16 9.56
N LEU A 36 1.44 -4.85 8.90
CA LEU A 36 0.50 -3.83 9.36
C LEU A 36 -0.62 -4.49 10.14
N LYS A 37 -0.80 -4.08 11.40
CA LYS A 37 -1.93 -4.48 12.23
C LYS A 37 -2.89 -3.32 12.35
N ALA A 38 -4.17 -3.55 12.08
CA ALA A 38 -5.18 -2.52 12.28
C ALA A 38 -5.24 -2.13 13.76
N LYS A 39 -5.21 -0.83 14.03
CA LYS A 39 -5.44 -0.30 15.38
C LYS A 39 -6.90 -0.50 15.77
N ALA A 40 -7.14 -0.70 17.07
CA ALA A 40 -8.50 -0.76 17.60
C ALA A 40 -9.26 0.56 17.39
N GLN A 41 -8.54 1.69 17.46
CA GLN A 41 -9.08 3.02 17.22
C GLN A 41 -8.11 3.82 16.34
N LYS A 42 -8.67 4.73 15.55
CA LYS A 42 -7.86 5.64 14.73
C LYS A 42 -7.16 6.66 15.61
N ASP A 43 -5.90 6.92 15.31
CA ASP A 43 -5.16 8.04 15.90
C ASP A 43 -5.11 9.20 14.89
N TYR A 44 -6.01 10.16 15.07
CA TYR A 44 -6.13 11.34 14.20
C TYR A 44 -4.95 12.31 14.33
N ASN A 45 -4.04 12.12 15.30
CA ASN A 45 -2.80 12.90 15.39
C ASN A 45 -1.71 12.35 14.46
N GLN A 46 -1.89 11.14 13.93
CA GLN A 46 -0.98 10.50 12.99
C GLN A 46 -1.46 10.70 11.55
N THR A 47 -0.56 10.46 10.60
CA THR A 47 -0.87 10.58 9.16
C THR A 47 -0.48 9.33 8.39
N GLY A 48 -1.10 9.13 7.24
CA GLY A 48 -0.82 7.98 6.38
C GLY A 48 -1.26 6.68 7.04
N ILE A 49 -0.40 5.67 7.01
CA ILE A 49 -0.77 4.35 7.52
C ILE A 49 -0.87 4.32 9.05
N LEU A 50 -0.12 5.19 9.73
CA LEU A 50 -0.07 5.29 11.19
C LEU A 50 -1.38 5.78 11.82
N GLU A 51 -2.25 6.46 11.07
CA GLU A 51 -3.60 6.81 11.55
C GLU A 51 -4.39 5.56 11.93
N THR A 52 -4.20 4.47 11.18
CA THR A 52 -5.10 3.31 11.22
C THR A 52 -4.40 2.00 11.56
N HIS A 53 -3.07 1.95 11.52
CA HIS A 53 -2.32 0.71 11.70
C HIS A 53 -1.06 0.93 12.54
N ASP A 54 -0.74 -0.10 13.33
CA ASP A 54 0.56 -0.30 13.94
C ASP A 54 1.50 -1.01 12.97
N ILE A 55 2.78 -0.63 12.98
CA ILE A 55 3.80 -1.21 12.09
C ILE A 55 4.70 -2.15 12.88
N TYR A 56 4.83 -3.38 12.39
CA TYR A 56 5.75 -4.38 12.92
C TYR A 56 6.80 -4.70 11.87
N ARG A 57 8.06 -4.84 12.28
CA ARG A 57 9.11 -5.44 11.45
C ARG A 57 9.18 -6.93 11.70
N GLU A 58 9.13 -7.70 10.63
CA GLU A 58 9.24 -9.14 10.68
C GLU A 58 10.71 -9.58 10.66
N TYR A 59 11.06 -10.44 11.61
CA TYR A 59 12.31 -11.18 11.69
C TYR A 59 11.98 -12.68 11.71
N PRO A 60 12.94 -13.57 11.38
CA PRO A 60 12.67 -15.01 11.26
C PRO A 60 11.96 -15.66 12.45
N THR A 61 12.19 -15.15 13.66
CA THR A 61 11.66 -15.74 14.91
C THR A 61 10.70 -14.81 15.67
N ARG A 62 10.48 -13.57 15.22
CA ARG A 62 9.68 -12.60 15.97
C ARG A 62 9.15 -11.45 15.12
N LEU A 63 8.04 -10.88 15.57
CA LEU A 63 7.53 -9.59 15.12
C LEU A 63 7.95 -8.51 16.10
N PHE A 64 8.67 -7.50 15.61
CA PHE A 64 9.11 -6.38 16.41
C PHE A 64 8.21 -5.16 16.15
N HIS A 65 7.47 -4.72 17.15
CA HIS A 65 6.66 -3.50 17.05
C HIS A 65 7.58 -2.27 16.90
N ILE A 66 7.32 -1.43 15.90
CA ILE A 66 7.99 -0.14 15.74
C ILE A 66 7.05 0.92 16.32
N PRO A 67 7.38 1.54 17.47
CA PRO A 67 6.56 2.61 18.03
C PRO A 67 6.37 3.74 17.02
N ASP A 68 5.16 4.31 16.95
CA ASP A 68 4.80 5.36 15.98
C ASP A 68 5.81 6.51 15.92
N ALA A 69 6.27 6.98 17.08
CA ALA A 69 7.26 8.06 17.19
C ALA A 69 8.64 7.71 16.58
N GLN A 70 8.94 6.41 16.39
CA GLN A 70 10.19 5.91 15.80
C GLN A 70 10.02 5.53 14.32
N VAL A 71 8.80 5.59 13.78
CA VAL A 71 8.56 5.26 12.38
C VAL A 71 9.15 6.35 11.49
N ALA A 72 10.13 5.97 10.69
CA ALA A 72 10.72 6.87 9.73
C ALA A 72 9.68 7.35 8.70
N HIS A 73 9.68 8.65 8.39
CA HIS A 73 8.71 9.25 7.45
C HIS A 73 8.68 8.53 6.08
N TRP A 74 9.84 8.10 5.57
CA TRP A 74 9.91 7.34 4.32
C TRP A 74 9.14 6.01 4.43
N LEU A 75 9.27 5.30 5.55
CA LEU A 75 8.62 4.00 5.77
C LEU A 75 7.10 4.16 5.79
N ASN A 76 6.59 5.12 6.56
CA ASN A 76 5.16 5.47 6.58
C ASN A 76 4.66 5.79 5.15
N ARG A 77 5.38 6.63 4.42
CA ARG A 77 5.02 7.02 3.05
C ARG A 77 4.94 5.84 2.09
N TYR A 78 5.95 4.96 2.09
CA TYR A 78 5.98 3.82 1.16
C TYR A 78 4.93 2.77 1.49
N LEU A 79 4.71 2.47 2.78
CA LEU A 79 3.65 1.54 3.20
C LEU A 79 2.26 2.09 2.89
N THR A 80 2.03 3.39 3.12
CA THR A 80 0.77 4.05 2.75
C THR A 80 0.48 3.91 1.26
N LYS A 81 1.48 4.19 0.41
CA LYS A 81 1.35 4.06 -1.05
C LYS A 81 1.10 2.62 -1.48
N ALA A 82 1.83 1.66 -0.92
CA ALA A 82 1.68 0.26 -1.26
C ALA A 82 0.28 -0.26 -0.91
N ARG A 83 -0.22 0.11 0.26
CA ARG A 83 -1.59 -0.25 0.68
C ARG A 83 -2.66 0.39 -0.20
N GLN A 84 -2.50 1.66 -0.56
CA GLN A 84 -3.42 2.33 -1.47
C GLN A 84 -3.44 1.64 -2.84
N ALA A 85 -2.26 1.31 -3.39
CA ALA A 85 -2.15 0.58 -4.65
C ALA A 85 -2.82 -0.81 -4.57
N MET A 86 -2.61 -1.54 -3.48
CA MET A 86 -3.26 -2.82 -3.22
C MET A 86 -4.79 -2.70 -3.16
N ARG A 87 -5.33 -1.73 -2.42
CA ARG A 87 -6.78 -1.49 -2.35
C ARG A 87 -7.37 -1.12 -3.70
N ASN A 88 -6.69 -0.26 -4.46
CA ASN A 88 -7.12 0.12 -5.81
C ASN A 88 -7.11 -1.08 -6.76
N ASN A 89 -6.10 -1.94 -6.67
CA ASN A 89 -6.02 -3.17 -7.47
C ASN A 89 -7.18 -4.12 -7.14
N ARG A 90 -7.46 -4.37 -5.85
CA ARG A 90 -8.61 -5.18 -5.41
C ARG A 90 -9.94 -4.59 -5.89
N TYR A 91 -10.13 -3.28 -5.75
CA TYR A 91 -11.33 -2.62 -6.24
C TYR A 91 -11.53 -2.82 -7.75
N ASN A 92 -10.48 -2.63 -8.54
CA ASN A 92 -10.55 -2.84 -10.00
C ASN A 92 -10.79 -4.31 -10.38
N GLN A 93 -10.25 -5.27 -9.62
CA GLN A 93 -10.53 -6.69 -9.82
C GLN A 93 -12.02 -7.00 -9.58
N ILE A 94 -12.60 -6.51 -8.48
CA ILE A 94 -14.04 -6.69 -8.19
C ILE A 94 -14.91 -6.08 -9.30
N LEU A 95 -14.54 -4.89 -9.82
CA LEU A 95 -15.25 -4.30 -10.97
C LEU A 95 -15.14 -5.17 -12.22
N ALA A 96 -13.99 -5.80 -12.47
CA ALA A 96 -13.83 -6.70 -13.59
C ALA A 96 -14.67 -7.97 -13.42
N GLU A 97 -14.65 -8.59 -12.24
CA GLU A 97 -15.40 -9.81 -11.93
C GLU A 97 -16.92 -9.61 -11.97
N THR A 98 -17.40 -8.43 -11.56
CA THR A 98 -18.83 -8.09 -11.61
C THR A 98 -19.32 -7.73 -13.02
N GLY A 99 -18.44 -7.79 -14.03
CA GLY A 99 -18.77 -7.42 -15.40
C GLY A 99 -19.04 -5.92 -15.57
N PHE A 100 -18.67 -5.08 -14.60
CA PHE A 100 -18.90 -3.63 -14.66
C PHE A 100 -18.31 -3.02 -15.93
N PHE A 101 -17.10 -3.42 -16.31
CA PHE A 101 -16.45 -2.95 -17.53
C PHE A 101 -17.13 -3.43 -18.83
N GLN A 102 -18.00 -4.43 -18.74
CA GLN A 102 -18.81 -4.91 -19.86
C GLN A 102 -20.22 -4.31 -19.87
N SER A 103 -20.64 -3.66 -18.78
CA SER A 103 -21.96 -3.06 -18.61
C SER A 103 -22.23 -1.95 -19.64
N THR A 104 -23.51 -1.80 -19.99
CA THR A 104 -23.98 -0.79 -20.95
C THR A 104 -23.69 0.63 -20.45
N ASP A 105 -23.82 0.87 -19.14
CA ASP A 105 -23.53 2.16 -18.51
C ASP A 105 -22.06 2.52 -18.56
N TYR A 106 -21.15 1.58 -18.28
CA TYR A 106 -19.71 1.83 -18.41
C TYR A 106 -19.32 2.13 -19.87
N LYS A 107 -19.89 1.41 -20.84
CA LYS A 107 -19.66 1.68 -22.28
C LYS A 107 -20.17 3.06 -22.71
N LYS A 108 -21.34 3.49 -22.20
CA LYS A 108 -21.88 4.84 -22.43
C LYS A 108 -20.98 5.92 -21.85
N TRP A 109 -20.55 5.76 -20.59
CA TRP A 109 -19.61 6.67 -19.93
C TRP A 109 -18.26 6.75 -20.67
N GLN A 110 -17.71 5.61 -21.11
CA GLN A 110 -16.46 5.55 -21.86
C GLN A 110 -16.58 6.27 -23.21
N LYS A 111 -17.71 6.12 -23.90
CA LYS A 111 -17.99 6.85 -25.15
C LYS A 111 -18.05 8.36 -24.89
N GLN A 112 -18.75 8.81 -23.86
CA GLN A 112 -18.85 10.23 -23.52
C GLN A 112 -17.49 10.86 -23.16
N ASN A 113 -16.62 10.13 -22.45
CA ASN A 113 -15.30 10.63 -22.07
C ASN A 113 -14.23 10.52 -23.17
N ARG A 114 -14.41 9.66 -24.18
CA ARG A 114 -13.50 9.59 -25.34
C ARG A 114 -13.71 10.70 -26.36
N TYR A 115 -14.93 11.21 -26.49
CA TYR A 115 -15.29 12.23 -27.48
C TYR A 115 -15.44 13.65 -26.87
N GLY A 116 -15.10 13.82 -25.59
CA GLY A 116 -15.15 15.09 -24.87
C GLY A 116 -13.83 15.85 -24.84
N HIS A 117 -12.96 15.68 -25.84
CA HIS A 117 -11.68 16.37 -25.98
C HIS A 117 -11.54 17.05 -27.34
#